data_AF-A0A9E1R408-F1
#
_entry.id   AF-A0A9E1R408-F1
#
_cell.length_a   1.000
_cell.length_b   1.000
_cell.length_c   1.000
_cell.angle_alpha   90.00
_cell.angle_beta   90.00
_cell.angle_gamma   90.00
#
_symmetry.space_group_name_H-M   'P 1'
#
loop_
_entity.id
_entity.type
_entity.pdbx_description
1 polymer ?
#
loop_
_entity_poly.entity_id
_entity_poly.type
_entity_poly.pdbx_seq_one_letter_code
_entity_poly.pdbx_strand_id
1 'polypeptide(L)'
;MKNPSENHSQYDPVIIPLSTNRVSLNQGDYKQEFIGAMHREGIAFRDELIPSGTIQRFSTGKKNQKDGWYVFYGMAGAFGDWSKDLHRKWSVKDESLSFTTTENLRLQIEQAKRISDEEKGRKHQERSAFALSQWNTYSETGTSSYLLKKKVEAFGVRFHKSAMVLPFKDTAGKLWSLQFINSDGKKRFLSGGRKKGCFHQIGTLVNGKPIIITEGYATGASVYMATYQTTVIAFDAGNLEPVIEALRKNYPASPFIIAGDDDCCKEHNIGRQKA
;
A
#
# COMPACT_ATOMS: atom_id res chain seq x y z
N MET A 1 27.83 -52.38 15.39
CA MET A 1 26.44 -51.97 15.13
C MET A 1 26.48 -50.88 14.08
N LYS A 2 25.74 -51.08 12.98
CA LYS A 2 25.83 -50.31 11.73
C LYS A 2 25.01 -49.00 11.85
N ASN A 3 25.58 -47.89 11.36
CA ASN A 3 24.89 -46.61 11.20
C ASN A 3 23.82 -46.69 10.09
N PRO A 4 22.62 -46.10 10.26
CA PRO A 4 21.69 -45.88 9.16
C PRO A 4 22.01 -44.57 8.44
N SER A 5 22.18 -44.69 7.13
CA SER A 5 22.46 -43.65 6.15
C SER A 5 21.31 -42.64 5.99
N GLU A 6 21.66 -41.35 6.00
CA GLU A 6 20.82 -40.23 5.63
C GLU A 6 20.46 -40.29 4.14
N ASN A 7 19.17 -40.21 3.83
CA ASN A 7 18.64 -40.21 2.47
C ASN A 7 18.35 -38.75 2.09
N HIS A 8 19.35 -38.02 1.60
CA HIS A 8 19.17 -36.71 1.00
C HIS A 8 18.52 -36.88 -0.39
N SER A 9 17.19 -36.73 -0.46
CA SER A 9 16.47 -36.57 -1.72
C SER A 9 16.77 -35.18 -2.27
N GLN A 10 17.80 -35.12 -3.11
CA GLN A 10 18.16 -33.98 -3.93
C GLN A 10 17.06 -33.79 -4.98
N TYR A 11 16.29 -32.70 -4.86
CA TYR A 11 15.38 -32.25 -5.91
C TYR A 11 16.22 -31.75 -7.09
N ASP A 12 16.53 -32.63 -8.02
CA ASP A 12 17.03 -32.22 -9.34
C ASP A 12 15.84 -31.67 -10.15
N PRO A 13 15.89 -30.41 -10.63
CA PRO A 13 14.84 -29.89 -11.47
C PRO A 13 14.83 -30.67 -12.79
N VAL A 14 13.65 -31.21 -13.13
CA VAL A 14 13.40 -31.86 -14.41
C VAL A 14 13.61 -30.83 -15.53
N ILE A 15 14.78 -30.88 -16.17
CA ILE A 15 15.04 -30.18 -17.42
C ILE A 15 14.25 -30.91 -18.50
N ILE A 16 13.08 -30.37 -18.85
CA ILE A 16 12.32 -30.84 -20.01
C ILE A 16 13.14 -30.45 -21.26
N PRO A 17 13.51 -31.40 -22.13
CA PRO A 17 14.24 -31.08 -23.35
C PRO A 17 13.35 -30.19 -24.22
N LEU A 18 13.80 -28.97 -24.47
CA LEU A 18 13.22 -28.08 -25.47
C LEU A 18 13.37 -28.75 -26.83
N SER A 19 12.28 -29.38 -27.28
CA SER A 19 12.13 -29.77 -28.68
C SER A 19 12.42 -28.54 -29.54
N THR A 20 13.48 -28.65 -30.33
CA THR A 20 13.94 -27.67 -31.30
C THR A 20 12.94 -27.56 -32.43
N ASN A 21 11.86 -26.83 -32.19
CA ASN A 21 11.19 -26.05 -33.22
C ASN A 21 11.31 -24.59 -32.78
N ARG A 22 12.29 -23.88 -33.36
CA ARG A 22 12.38 -22.42 -33.29
C ARG A 22 11.16 -21.85 -34.01
N VAL A 23 10.04 -21.74 -33.31
CA VAL A 23 9.17 -20.58 -33.51
C VAL A 23 9.89 -19.47 -32.79
N SER A 24 10.60 -18.65 -33.56
CA SER A 24 11.13 -17.38 -33.08
C SER A 24 9.94 -16.53 -32.64
N LEU A 25 9.54 -16.65 -31.36
CA LEU A 25 8.59 -15.75 -30.74
C LEU A 25 9.28 -14.38 -30.69
N ASN A 26 8.99 -13.57 -31.72
CA ASN A 26 9.39 -12.18 -31.84
C ASN A 26 8.90 -11.43 -30.58
N GLN A 27 9.74 -11.35 -29.54
CA GLN A 27 9.53 -10.47 -28.39
C GLN A 27 9.46 -8.97 -28.80
N GLY A 28 9.71 -8.65 -30.08
CA GLY A 28 9.70 -7.31 -30.66
C GLY A 28 8.39 -6.84 -31.30
N ASP A 29 7.42 -7.70 -31.64
CA ASP A 29 6.33 -7.29 -32.56
C ASP A 29 5.23 -6.46 -31.89
N TYR A 30 4.84 -6.82 -30.67
CA TYR A 30 3.65 -6.23 -30.04
C TYR A 30 3.87 -4.88 -29.37
N LYS A 31 5.12 -4.39 -29.33
CA LYS A 31 5.43 -3.09 -28.73
C LYS A 31 4.67 -1.96 -29.41
N GLN A 32 4.64 -1.98 -30.75
CA GLN A 32 3.98 -0.94 -31.54
C GLN A 32 2.46 -1.00 -31.41
N GLU A 33 1.88 -2.19 -31.28
CA GLU A 33 0.44 -2.34 -31.03
C GLU A 33 0.02 -1.79 -29.67
N PHE A 34 0.84 -2.04 -28.63
CA PHE A 34 0.61 -1.52 -27.29
C PHE A 34 0.76 0.00 -27.24
N ILE A 35 1.81 0.56 -27.86
CA ILE A 35 1.99 2.02 -27.99
C ILE A 35 0.83 2.64 -28.79
N GLY A 36 0.42 1.99 -29.89
CA GLY A 36 -0.73 2.42 -30.69
C GLY A 36 -2.04 2.42 -29.89
N ALA A 37 -2.21 1.46 -28.97
CA ALA A 37 -3.35 1.46 -28.04
C ALA A 37 -3.32 2.64 -27.08
N MET A 38 -2.15 3.03 -26.55
CA MET A 38 -2.00 4.25 -25.75
C MET A 38 -2.41 5.49 -26.55
N HIS A 39 -1.92 5.60 -27.79
CA HIS A 39 -2.20 6.76 -28.64
C HIS A 39 -3.69 6.89 -28.98
N ARG A 40 -4.40 5.77 -29.23
CA ARG A 40 -5.86 5.77 -29.46
C ARG A 40 -6.66 6.28 -28.27
N GLU A 41 -6.15 6.10 -27.06
CA GLU A 41 -6.77 6.59 -25.82
C GLU A 41 -6.26 8.01 -25.45
N GLY A 42 -5.54 8.68 -26.37
CA GLY A 42 -5.06 10.05 -26.17
C GLY A 42 -3.89 10.17 -25.19
N ILE A 43 -3.13 9.09 -24.98
CA ILE A 43 -1.91 9.08 -24.17
C ILE A 43 -0.71 9.17 -25.11
N ALA A 44 -0.04 10.32 -25.13
CA ALA A 44 1.16 10.53 -25.94
C ALA A 44 2.38 9.88 -25.27
N PHE A 45 2.69 8.64 -25.66
CA PHE A 45 3.92 7.95 -25.27
C PHE A 45 5.02 8.16 -26.34
N ARG A 46 6.20 8.61 -25.91
CA ARG A 46 7.33 8.94 -26.79
C ARG A 46 8.66 8.31 -26.36
N ASP A 47 8.66 7.59 -25.24
CA ASP A 47 9.85 6.96 -24.68
C ASP A 47 10.03 5.53 -25.25
N GLU A 48 11.13 4.87 -24.92
CA GLU A 48 11.30 3.46 -25.25
C GLU A 48 10.41 2.57 -24.37
N LEU A 49 9.67 1.64 -24.98
CA LEU A 49 8.86 0.68 -24.23
C LEU A 49 9.74 -0.44 -23.64
N ILE A 50 9.93 -0.37 -22.32
CA ILE A 50 10.66 -1.35 -21.51
C ILE A 50 9.69 -2.44 -21.01
N PRO A 51 9.84 -3.72 -21.41
CA PRO A 51 9.01 -4.83 -20.95
C PRO A 51 9.48 -5.34 -19.57
N SER A 52 9.51 -4.47 -18.56
CA SER A 52 10.02 -4.84 -17.23
C SER A 52 9.02 -5.63 -16.39
N GLY A 53 7.76 -5.75 -16.81
CA GLY A 53 6.66 -6.28 -16.00
C GLY A 53 6.31 -5.43 -14.77
N THR A 54 6.99 -4.30 -14.57
CA THR A 54 6.77 -3.35 -13.47
C THR A 54 6.20 -2.03 -14.00
N ILE A 55 5.56 -1.24 -13.13
CA ILE A 55 5.01 0.06 -13.52
C ILE A 55 6.16 1.02 -13.87
N GLN A 56 6.16 1.46 -15.13
CA GLN A 56 7.01 2.52 -15.66
C GLN A 56 6.21 3.81 -15.74
N ARG A 57 6.80 4.91 -15.28
CA ARG A 57 6.16 6.24 -15.30
C ARG A 57 6.83 7.15 -16.32
N PHE A 58 6.03 7.82 -17.13
CA PHE A 58 6.49 8.73 -18.19
C PHE A 58 5.67 10.01 -18.22
N SER A 59 6.16 11.02 -18.96
CA SER A 59 5.46 12.30 -19.10
C SER A 59 4.50 12.28 -20.29
N THR A 60 3.27 12.75 -20.09
CA THR A 60 2.23 12.83 -21.13
C THR A 60 2.17 14.18 -21.84
N GLY A 61 3.11 15.09 -21.59
CA GLY A 61 3.23 16.37 -22.33
C GLY A 61 3.72 17.58 -21.54
N LYS A 62 3.74 17.53 -20.20
CA LYS A 62 4.28 18.60 -19.33
C LYS A 62 5.60 18.18 -18.70
N LYS A 63 6.66 18.94 -18.97
CA LYS A 63 8.00 18.73 -18.39
C LYS A 63 7.87 18.62 -16.86
N ASN A 64 8.33 17.52 -16.27
CA ASN A 64 8.28 17.16 -14.85
C ASN A 64 6.95 16.60 -14.28
N GLN A 65 5.90 16.39 -15.07
CA GLN A 65 4.71 15.63 -14.63
C GLN A 65 4.77 14.21 -15.23
N LYS A 66 4.89 13.20 -14.35
CA LYS A 66 4.97 11.78 -14.72
C LYS A 66 3.64 11.06 -14.48
N ASP A 67 2.55 11.62 -15.00
CA ASP A 67 1.20 11.13 -14.72
C ASP A 67 0.82 9.93 -15.60
N GLY A 68 1.52 9.76 -16.72
CA GLY A 68 1.45 8.57 -17.55
C GLY A 68 2.15 7.38 -16.90
N TRP A 69 1.53 6.21 -17.00
CA TRP A 69 2.12 4.96 -16.53
C TRP A 69 1.78 3.81 -17.45
N TYR A 70 2.65 2.79 -17.47
CA TYR A 70 2.38 1.53 -18.13
C TYR A 70 3.05 0.36 -17.42
N VAL A 71 2.53 -0.84 -17.66
CA VAL A 71 3.18 -2.12 -17.38
C VAL A 71 3.02 -3.00 -18.61
N PHE A 72 4.09 -3.63 -19.06
CA PHE A 72 4.10 -4.40 -20.30
C PHE A 72 4.86 -5.72 -20.11
N TYR A 73 4.21 -6.81 -20.51
CA TYR A 73 4.67 -8.20 -20.41
C TYR A 73 4.95 -8.81 -21.79
N GLY A 74 5.06 -8.00 -22.85
CA GLY A 74 5.22 -8.48 -24.22
C GLY A 74 3.88 -8.72 -24.92
N MET A 75 3.05 -9.64 -24.40
CA MET A 75 1.77 -10.02 -25.02
C MET A 75 0.53 -9.47 -24.31
N ALA A 76 0.74 -8.88 -23.13
CA ALA A 76 -0.28 -8.12 -22.43
C ALA A 76 0.35 -7.00 -21.61
N GLY A 77 -0.49 -6.13 -21.10
CA GLY A 77 -0.08 -5.00 -20.28
C GLY A 77 -1.27 -4.19 -19.80
N ALA A 78 -0.95 -3.11 -19.11
CA ALA A 78 -1.91 -2.08 -18.78
C ALA A 78 -1.24 -0.71 -18.88
N PHE A 79 -2.01 0.31 -19.18
CA PHE A 79 -1.52 1.67 -19.27
C PHE A 79 -2.58 2.66 -18.82
N GLY A 80 -2.15 3.88 -18.53
CA GLY A 80 -3.05 4.92 -18.08
C GLY A 80 -2.39 6.28 -17.88
N ASP A 81 -3.23 7.22 -17.46
CA ASP A 81 -2.85 8.57 -17.07
C ASP A 81 -3.66 8.94 -15.83
N TRP A 82 -2.99 9.07 -14.68
CA TRP A 82 -3.64 9.40 -13.41
C TRP A 82 -4.29 10.79 -13.41
N SER A 83 -3.77 11.73 -14.20
CA SER A 83 -4.34 13.09 -14.28
C SER A 83 -5.69 13.11 -14.99
N LYS A 84 -5.98 12.07 -15.79
CA LYS A 84 -7.20 11.90 -16.58
C LYS A 84 -8.11 10.78 -16.04
N ASP A 85 -7.74 10.17 -14.91
CA ASP A 85 -8.36 8.95 -14.36
C ASP A 85 -8.50 7.81 -15.39
N LEU A 86 -7.59 7.74 -16.36
CA LEU A 86 -7.65 6.80 -17.47
C LEU A 86 -6.86 5.53 -17.14
N HIS A 87 -7.53 4.38 -17.20
CA HIS A 87 -6.93 3.07 -16.94
C HIS A 87 -7.42 2.07 -18.00
N ARG A 88 -6.48 1.42 -18.69
CA ARG A 88 -6.78 0.43 -19.74
C ARG A 88 -5.93 -0.82 -19.58
N LYS A 89 -6.58 -1.98 -19.74
CA LYS A 89 -5.92 -3.27 -19.92
C LYS A 89 -5.76 -3.51 -21.42
N TRP A 90 -4.64 -4.11 -21.81
CA TRP A 90 -4.36 -4.46 -23.19
C TRP A 90 -3.78 -5.86 -23.26
N SER A 91 -4.16 -6.60 -24.29
CA SER A 91 -3.58 -7.90 -24.63
C SER A 91 -3.67 -8.10 -26.14
N VAL A 92 -2.78 -8.93 -26.67
CA VAL A 92 -2.86 -9.41 -28.05
C VAL A 92 -4.21 -10.14 -28.24
N LYS A 93 -4.91 -9.82 -29.33
CA LYS A 93 -6.15 -10.48 -29.72
C LYS A 93 -5.84 -11.49 -30.83
N ASP A 94 -5.24 -12.61 -30.46
CA ASP A 94 -4.96 -13.71 -31.38
C ASP A 94 -5.67 -14.96 -30.87
N GLU A 95 -6.63 -15.47 -31.65
CA GLU A 95 -7.43 -16.65 -31.31
C GLU A 95 -6.60 -17.95 -31.34
N SER A 96 -5.39 -17.90 -31.94
CA SER A 96 -4.46 -19.02 -32.01
C SER A 96 -3.48 -19.10 -30.84
N LEU A 97 -3.59 -18.20 -29.85
CA LEU A 97 -2.77 -18.23 -28.63
C LEU A 97 -2.92 -19.58 -27.93
N SER A 98 -1.91 -20.43 -28.13
CA SER A 98 -1.87 -21.75 -27.54
C SER A 98 -2.02 -21.67 -26.02
N PHE A 99 -2.55 -22.73 -25.40
CA PHE A 99 -2.61 -22.89 -23.95
C PHE A 99 -1.27 -22.55 -23.27
N THR A 100 -0.16 -22.95 -23.90
CA THR A 100 1.21 -22.66 -23.42
C THR A 100 1.54 -21.17 -23.38
N THR A 101 1.00 -20.35 -24.28
CA THR A 101 1.22 -18.90 -24.33
C THR A 101 0.45 -18.17 -23.22
N THR A 102 -0.76 -18.62 -22.92
CA THR A 102 -1.58 -18.07 -21.82
C THR A 102 -0.97 -18.37 -20.45
N GLU A 103 -0.49 -19.59 -20.23
CA GLU A 103 0.17 -19.97 -18.97
C GLU A 103 1.52 -19.24 -18.79
N ASN A 104 2.32 -19.10 -19.84
CA ASN A 104 3.56 -18.31 -19.77
C ASN A 104 3.29 -16.84 -19.40
N LEU A 105 2.26 -16.21 -19.98
CA LEU A 105 1.88 -14.84 -19.63
C LEU A 105 1.38 -14.74 -18.18
N ARG A 106 0.59 -15.70 -17.72
CA ARG A 106 0.14 -15.77 -16.33
C ARG A 106 1.32 -15.85 -15.36
N LEU A 107 2.29 -16.72 -15.66
CA LEU A 107 3.51 -16.88 -14.86
C LEU A 107 4.34 -15.59 -14.83
N GLN A 108 4.50 -14.90 -15.97
CA GLN A 108 5.20 -13.62 -16.02
C GLN A 108 4.51 -12.51 -15.19
N ILE A 109 3.17 -12.40 -15.28
CA ILE A 109 2.39 -11.46 -14.48
C ILE A 109 2.55 -11.78 -12.99
N GLU A 110 2.52 -13.05 -12.61
CA GLU A 110 2.69 -13.48 -11.23
C GLU A 110 4.10 -13.20 -10.71
N GLN A 111 5.13 -13.54 -11.48
CA GLN A 111 6.53 -13.23 -11.16
C GLN A 111 6.75 -11.73 -10.99
N ALA A 112 6.23 -10.91 -11.92
CA ALA A 112 6.38 -9.47 -11.85
C ALA A 112 5.63 -8.84 -10.66
N LYS A 113 4.45 -9.38 -10.32
CA LYS A 113 3.74 -9.01 -9.09
C LYS A 113 4.57 -9.34 -7.85
N ARG A 114 5.13 -10.55 -7.77
CA ARG A 114 5.99 -10.98 -6.67
C ARG A 114 7.20 -10.05 -6.51
N ILE A 115 7.95 -9.80 -7.59
CA ILE A 115 9.11 -8.89 -7.60
C ILE A 115 8.70 -7.48 -7.15
N SER A 116 7.58 -6.96 -7.66
CA SER A 116 7.08 -5.63 -7.29
C SER A 116 6.68 -5.56 -5.82
N ASP A 117 6.01 -6.60 -5.31
CA ASP A 117 5.57 -6.67 -3.91
C ASP A 117 6.76 -6.81 -2.96
N GLU A 118 7.77 -7.61 -3.33
CA GLU A 118 9.04 -7.74 -2.62
C GLU A 118 9.80 -6.42 -2.56
N GLU A 119 9.95 -5.74 -3.70
CA GLU A 119 10.64 -4.43 -3.78
C GLU A 119 9.89 -3.35 -2.98
N LYS A 120 8.56 -3.34 -3.04
CA LYS A 120 7.72 -2.47 -2.19
C LYS A 120 7.91 -2.81 -0.72
N GLY A 121 7.95 -4.09 -0.38
CA GLY A 121 8.25 -4.59 0.96
C GLY A 121 9.60 -4.07 1.45
N ARG A 122 10.67 -4.23 0.67
CA ARG A 122 12.02 -3.75 0.98
C ARG A 122 12.05 -2.25 1.23
N LYS A 123 11.46 -1.45 0.33
CA LYS A 123 11.34 0.01 0.51
C LYS A 123 10.60 0.40 1.78
N HIS A 124 9.51 -0.31 2.11
CA HIS A 124 8.79 -0.07 3.37
C HIS A 124 9.62 -0.44 4.60
N GLN A 125 10.44 -1.48 4.53
CA GLN A 125 11.35 -1.87 5.63
C GLN A 125 12.41 -0.80 5.88
N GLU A 126 13.05 -0.32 4.81
CA GLU A 126 14.01 0.79 4.90
C GLU A 126 13.37 2.04 5.48
N ARG A 127 12.15 2.35 5.03
CA ARG A 127 11.45 3.53 5.54
C ARG A 127 10.95 3.37 6.98
N SER A 128 10.61 2.16 7.40
CA SER A 128 10.29 1.82 8.80
C SER A 128 11.51 2.06 9.70
N ALA A 129 12.70 1.62 9.29
CA ALA A 129 13.93 1.86 10.05
C ALA A 129 14.24 3.37 10.17
N PHE A 130 14.08 4.12 9.09
CA PHE A 130 14.19 5.59 9.12
C PHE A 130 13.14 6.24 10.03
N ALA A 131 11.89 5.79 9.97
CA ALA A 131 10.82 6.30 10.82
C ALA A 131 11.14 6.07 12.31
N LEU A 132 11.69 4.90 12.65
CA LEU A 132 12.10 4.57 14.00
C LEU A 132 13.27 5.42 14.49
N SER A 133 14.29 5.64 13.66
CA SER A 133 15.42 6.50 14.03
C SER A 133 14.95 7.93 14.33
N GLN A 134 14.05 8.48 13.50
CA GLN A 134 13.42 9.77 13.75
C GLN A 134 12.58 9.77 15.03
N TRP A 135 11.68 8.80 15.16
CA TRP A 135 10.79 8.67 16.32
C TRP A 135 11.58 8.74 17.62
N ASN A 136 12.69 8.00 17.72
CA ASN A 136 13.55 7.93 18.91
C ASN A 136 14.24 9.26 19.27
N THR A 137 14.35 10.20 18.35
CA THR A 137 14.90 11.55 18.63
C THR A 137 13.83 12.55 19.07
N TYR A 138 12.55 12.22 18.92
CA TYR A 138 11.46 13.15 19.21
C TYR A 138 11.09 13.11 20.70
N SER A 139 10.69 14.26 21.23
CA SER A 139 10.38 14.41 22.66
C SER A 139 9.07 13.71 23.01
N GLU A 140 8.99 13.06 24.16
CA GLU A 140 7.75 12.48 24.67
C GLU A 140 6.83 13.54 25.30
N THR A 141 7.42 14.66 25.72
CA THR A 141 6.70 15.82 26.26
C THR A 141 6.78 17.00 25.31
N GLY A 142 5.74 17.82 25.29
CA GLY A 142 5.68 19.01 24.46
C GLY A 142 4.29 19.62 24.42
N THR A 143 4.18 20.73 23.69
CA THR A 143 2.92 21.44 23.50
C THR A 143 2.53 21.42 22.03
N SER A 144 1.22 21.48 21.77
CA SER A 144 0.67 21.50 20.41
C SER A 144 -0.56 22.38 20.36
N SER A 145 -0.52 23.41 19.51
CA SER A 145 -1.67 24.28 19.25
C SER A 145 -2.88 23.48 18.74
N TYR A 146 -2.64 22.37 18.05
CA TYR A 146 -3.69 21.47 17.58
C TYR A 146 -4.42 20.79 18.75
N LEU A 147 -3.68 20.25 19.73
CA LEU A 147 -4.25 19.60 20.92
C LEU A 147 -5.07 20.60 21.74
N LEU A 148 -4.52 21.79 21.98
CA LEU A 148 -5.21 22.87 22.70
C LEU A 148 -6.50 23.29 21.99
N LYS A 149 -6.46 23.51 20.67
CA LYS A 149 -7.63 23.88 19.87
C LYS A 149 -8.70 22.79 19.87
N LYS A 150 -8.28 21.52 19.82
CA LYS A 150 -9.18 20.36 19.82
C LYS A 150 -9.63 19.94 21.22
N LYS A 151 -9.04 20.53 22.28
CA LYS A 151 -9.32 20.23 23.69
C LYS A 151 -9.16 18.74 24.03
N VAL A 152 -8.08 18.13 23.53
CA VAL A 152 -7.75 16.72 23.76
C VAL A 152 -6.31 16.57 24.24
N GLU A 153 -6.06 15.49 24.98
CA GLU A 153 -4.76 15.16 25.54
C GLU A 153 -3.83 14.45 24.54
N ALA A 154 -2.54 14.36 24.91
CA ALA A 154 -1.48 13.73 24.15
C ALA A 154 -1.28 12.26 24.54
N PHE A 155 -2.05 11.35 23.95
CA PHE A 155 -1.88 9.91 24.12
C PHE A 155 -0.95 9.28 23.08
N GLY A 156 0.19 8.74 23.54
CA GLY A 156 1.09 7.91 22.72
C GLY A 156 1.71 8.63 21.51
N VAL A 157 1.80 9.95 21.58
CA VAL A 157 2.40 10.81 20.55
C VAL A 157 3.77 11.31 21.00
N ARG A 158 4.55 11.84 20.06
CA ARG A 158 5.80 12.57 20.32
C ARG A 158 5.73 13.98 19.76
N PHE A 159 6.70 14.81 20.12
CA PHE A 159 6.78 16.21 19.73
C PHE A 159 8.11 16.48 19.03
N HIS A 160 8.02 17.13 17.87
CA HIS A 160 9.17 17.57 17.11
C HIS A 160 8.92 18.99 16.61
N LYS A 161 9.75 19.95 17.07
CA LYS A 161 9.52 21.38 16.83
C LYS A 161 8.10 21.76 17.31
N SER A 162 7.30 22.40 16.45
CA SER A 162 5.91 22.77 16.74
C SER A 162 4.88 21.74 16.25
N ALA A 163 5.31 20.52 15.91
CA ALA A 163 4.44 19.47 15.41
C ALA A 163 4.24 18.36 16.45
N MET A 164 3.00 17.89 16.55
CA MET A 164 2.67 16.61 17.18
C MET A 164 2.89 15.49 16.16
N VAL A 165 3.51 14.39 16.59
CA VAL A 165 3.89 13.27 15.74
C VAL A 165 3.19 12.01 16.22
N LEU A 166 2.48 11.36 15.31
CA LEU A 166 1.77 10.11 15.54
C LEU A 166 2.48 8.94 14.85
N PRO A 167 2.61 7.79 15.53
CA PRO A 167 3.19 6.59 14.93
C PRO A 167 2.16 5.79 14.12
N PHE A 168 2.59 5.25 12.97
CA PHE A 168 1.85 4.19 12.26
C PHE A 168 2.43 2.86 12.69
N LYS A 169 1.71 2.11 13.53
CA LYS A 169 2.12 0.78 13.97
C LYS A 169 1.24 -0.30 13.36
N ASP A 170 1.78 -1.49 13.16
CA ASP A 170 0.97 -2.68 12.89
C ASP A 170 0.50 -3.35 14.19
N THR A 171 -0.22 -4.47 14.07
CA THR A 171 -0.72 -5.24 15.22
C THR A 171 0.39 -5.89 16.05
N ALA A 172 1.61 -6.01 15.53
CA ALA A 172 2.79 -6.46 16.28
C ALA A 172 3.50 -5.30 16.99
N GLY A 173 2.99 -4.06 16.88
CA GLY A 173 3.56 -2.87 17.48
C GLY A 173 4.74 -2.28 16.69
N LYS A 174 5.08 -2.83 15.52
CA LYS A 174 6.18 -2.34 14.70
C LYS A 174 5.81 -1.02 14.04
N LEU A 175 6.69 -0.03 14.17
CA LEU A 175 6.55 1.29 13.55
C LEU A 175 6.89 1.25 12.06
N TRP A 176 5.97 1.68 11.21
CA TRP A 176 6.10 1.67 9.75
C TRP A 176 6.18 3.06 9.10
N SER A 177 5.61 4.07 9.75
CA SER A 177 5.55 5.45 9.24
C SER A 177 5.21 6.43 10.37
N LEU A 178 5.17 7.72 10.05
CA LEU A 178 4.81 8.81 10.95
C LEU A 178 3.80 9.75 10.29
N GLN A 179 2.89 10.32 11.07
CA GLN A 179 2.12 11.51 10.69
C GLN A 179 2.52 12.69 11.58
N PHE A 180 2.73 13.84 10.96
CA PHE A 180 3.00 15.10 11.61
C PHE A 180 1.74 15.97 11.53
N ILE A 181 1.33 16.54 12.65
CA ILE A 181 0.27 17.55 12.74
C ILE A 181 0.93 18.83 13.21
N ASN A 182 1.05 19.79 12.30
CA ASN A 182 1.67 21.08 12.58
C ASN A 182 0.72 22.00 13.38
N SER A 183 1.23 23.13 13.86
CA SER A 183 0.45 24.14 14.59
C SER A 183 -0.74 24.69 13.79
N ASP A 184 -0.65 24.74 12.46
CA ASP A 184 -1.75 25.14 11.57
C ASP A 184 -2.80 24.03 11.35
N GLY A 185 -2.61 22.86 11.96
CA GLY A 185 -3.48 21.70 11.83
C GLY A 185 -3.27 20.89 10.55
N LYS A 186 -2.34 21.29 9.66
CA LYS A 186 -2.03 20.51 8.46
C LYS A 186 -1.35 19.20 8.85
N LYS A 187 -1.91 18.12 8.33
CA LYS A 187 -1.42 16.76 8.52
C LYS A 187 -0.50 16.40 7.36
N ARG A 188 0.68 15.87 7.66
CA ARG A 188 1.64 15.37 6.66
C ARG A 188 2.10 13.99 7.04
N PHE A 189 2.21 13.10 6.06
CA PHE A 189 2.74 11.76 6.27
C PHE A 189 4.21 11.71 5.90
N LEU A 190 4.96 10.83 6.57
CA LEU A 190 6.31 10.49 6.18
C LEU A 190 6.29 9.83 4.78
N SER A 191 6.89 10.50 3.80
CA SER A 191 6.93 9.99 2.41
C SER A 191 7.57 8.61 2.35
N GLY A 192 7.00 7.73 1.53
CA GLY A 192 7.45 6.34 1.33
C GLY A 192 7.15 5.39 2.49
N GLY A 193 6.55 5.85 3.59
CA GLY A 193 6.19 5.00 4.72
C GLY A 193 4.94 4.18 4.43
N ARG A 194 4.86 2.97 4.99
CA ARG A 194 3.67 2.12 4.86
C ARG A 194 2.56 2.68 5.76
N LYS A 195 1.41 2.97 5.13
CA LYS A 195 0.18 3.36 5.82
C LYS A 195 -0.84 2.23 5.93
N LYS A 196 -1.02 1.45 4.85
CA LYS A 196 -2.10 0.46 4.72
C LYS A 196 -2.05 -0.57 5.85
N GLY A 197 -3.12 -0.64 6.63
CA GLY A 197 -3.29 -1.56 7.76
C GLY A 197 -2.48 -1.18 9.00
N CYS A 198 -1.85 0.00 9.02
CA CYS A 198 -1.18 0.54 10.20
C CYS A 198 -2.06 1.60 10.86
N PHE A 199 -1.93 1.74 12.18
CA PHE A 199 -2.78 2.58 13.02
C PHE A 199 -2.02 3.19 14.20
N HIS A 200 -2.63 4.18 14.86
CA HIS A 200 -2.22 4.62 16.19
C HIS A 200 -3.19 4.05 17.23
N GLN A 201 -2.68 3.64 18.39
CA GLN A 201 -3.47 3.02 19.46
C GLN A 201 -3.41 3.89 20.72
N ILE A 202 -4.56 4.07 21.34
CA ILE A 202 -4.73 4.66 22.67
C ILE A 202 -5.36 3.61 23.59
N GLY A 203 -4.76 3.38 24.75
CA GLY A 203 -5.11 2.26 25.63
C GLY A 203 -4.45 0.94 25.22
N THR A 204 -4.97 -0.19 25.69
CA THR A 204 -4.38 -1.52 25.49
C THR A 204 -5.33 -2.43 24.72
N LEU A 205 -4.88 -2.97 23.59
CA LEU A 205 -5.65 -3.97 22.83
C LEU A 205 -5.66 -5.30 23.59
N VAL A 206 -6.86 -5.79 23.90
CA VAL A 206 -7.09 -7.07 24.58
C VAL A 206 -8.17 -7.82 23.82
N ASN A 207 -7.87 -9.05 23.39
CA ASN A 207 -8.83 -9.88 22.66
C ASN A 207 -10.09 -10.12 23.52
N GLY A 208 -11.27 -9.93 22.93
CA GLY A 208 -12.55 -10.02 23.64
C GLY A 208 -13.02 -8.71 24.29
N LYS A 209 -12.17 -7.67 24.35
CA LYS A 209 -12.60 -6.33 24.78
C LYS A 209 -12.96 -5.46 23.58
N PRO A 210 -13.89 -4.50 23.72
CA PRO A 210 -14.26 -3.61 22.62
C PRO A 210 -13.08 -2.81 22.07
N ILE A 211 -13.06 -2.61 20.75
CA ILE A 211 -12.07 -1.78 20.07
C ILE A 211 -12.84 -0.71 19.30
N ILE A 212 -12.68 0.54 19.71
CA ILE A 212 -13.28 1.67 19.01
C ILE A 212 -12.31 2.14 17.92
N ILE A 213 -12.79 2.34 16.70
CA ILE A 213 -11.99 2.73 15.55
C ILE A 213 -12.46 4.10 15.07
N THR A 214 -11.52 5.02 14.89
CA THR A 214 -11.77 6.38 14.44
C THR A 214 -10.85 6.73 13.26
N GLU A 215 -11.23 7.71 12.44
CA GLU A 215 -10.34 8.23 11.40
C GLU A 215 -9.30 9.20 11.97
N GLY A 216 -9.74 10.14 12.81
CA GLY A 216 -8.91 11.26 13.27
C GLY A 216 -8.45 11.11 14.72
N TYR A 217 -7.24 11.59 15.00
CA TYR A 217 -6.69 11.59 16.36
C TYR A 217 -7.56 12.33 17.38
N ALA A 218 -8.11 13.50 17.02
CA ALA A 218 -8.90 14.29 17.96
C ALA A 218 -10.17 13.54 18.39
N THR A 219 -10.87 12.92 17.42
CA THR A 219 -12.03 12.07 17.70
C THR A 219 -11.64 10.88 18.57
N GLY A 220 -10.56 10.15 18.20
CA GLY A 220 -10.08 9.01 18.97
C GLY A 220 -9.67 9.36 20.41
N ALA A 221 -8.95 10.46 20.59
CA ALA A 221 -8.57 10.95 21.92
C ALA A 221 -9.79 11.38 22.74
N SER A 222 -10.77 12.06 22.13
CA SER A 222 -12.01 12.46 22.80
C SER A 222 -12.82 11.25 23.27
N VAL A 223 -12.96 10.22 22.42
CA VAL A 223 -13.64 8.97 22.78
C VAL A 223 -12.91 8.28 23.92
N TYR A 224 -11.58 8.19 23.86
CA TYR A 224 -10.80 7.59 24.92
C TYR A 224 -10.94 8.34 26.25
N MET A 225 -10.87 9.68 26.24
CA MET A 225 -11.05 10.50 27.44
C MET A 225 -12.45 10.35 28.05
N ALA A 226 -13.47 10.14 27.23
CA ALA A 226 -14.86 9.99 27.69
C ALA A 226 -15.18 8.57 28.21
N THR A 227 -14.54 7.53 27.65
CA THR A 227 -14.95 6.14 27.86
C THR A 227 -13.87 5.26 28.49
N TYR A 228 -12.61 5.67 28.44
CA TYR A 228 -11.41 4.87 28.72
C TYR A 228 -11.33 3.56 27.92
N GLN A 229 -12.12 3.41 26.86
CA GLN A 229 -12.15 2.23 26.01
C GLN A 229 -11.04 2.30 24.96
N THR A 230 -10.34 1.18 24.74
CA THR A 230 -9.24 1.10 23.76
C THR A 230 -9.69 1.60 22.39
N THR A 231 -8.96 2.59 21.89
CA THR A 231 -9.30 3.32 20.67
C THR A 231 -8.15 3.26 19.68
N VAL A 232 -8.47 2.95 18.43
CA VAL A 232 -7.55 2.86 17.30
C VAL A 232 -7.87 3.95 16.30
N ILE A 233 -6.83 4.64 15.82
CA ILE A 233 -6.93 5.71 14.83
C ILE A 233 -6.37 5.21 13.49
N ALA A 234 -7.25 5.13 12.50
CA ALA A 234 -6.94 4.65 11.15
C ALA A 234 -6.38 5.75 10.22
N PHE A 235 -6.38 7.01 10.66
CA PHE A 235 -5.86 8.20 9.96
C PHE A 235 -6.72 8.76 8.82
N ASP A 236 -7.50 7.91 8.12
CA ASP A 236 -8.51 8.30 7.11
C ASP A 236 -9.40 7.13 6.69
N ALA A 237 -10.51 7.46 6.04
CA ALA A 237 -11.49 6.51 5.50
C ALA A 237 -10.92 5.44 4.56
N GLY A 238 -9.81 5.73 3.85
CA GLY A 238 -9.17 4.77 2.96
C GLY A 238 -8.42 3.64 3.67
N ASN A 239 -8.17 3.80 4.98
CA ASN A 239 -7.40 2.88 5.79
C ASN A 239 -8.24 2.18 6.88
N LEU A 240 -9.51 2.54 7.06
CA LEU A 240 -10.43 1.91 8.02
C LEU A 240 -10.51 0.39 7.79
N GLU A 241 -10.94 -0.03 6.60
CA GLU A 241 -11.09 -1.44 6.24
C GLU A 241 -9.77 -2.23 6.41
N PRO A 242 -8.62 -1.80 5.85
CA PRO A 242 -7.34 -2.49 6.10
C PRO A 242 -6.96 -2.61 7.58
N VAL A 243 -7.29 -1.62 8.41
CA VAL A 243 -7.02 -1.66 9.86
C VAL A 243 -7.97 -2.63 10.55
N ILE A 244 -9.26 -2.61 10.21
CA ILE A 244 -10.27 -3.54 10.73
C ILE A 244 -9.88 -4.98 10.40
N GLU A 245 -9.48 -5.27 9.15
CA GLU A 245 -9.02 -6.59 8.73
C GLU A 245 -7.80 -7.05 9.54
N ALA A 246 -6.82 -6.18 9.74
CA ALA A 246 -5.63 -6.49 10.51
C ALA A 246 -5.97 -6.78 11.97
N LEU A 247 -6.85 -5.96 12.58
CA LEU A 247 -7.30 -6.15 13.95
C LEU A 247 -8.15 -7.41 14.10
N ARG A 248 -9.09 -7.71 13.20
CA ARG A 248 -9.92 -8.92 13.26
C ARG A 248 -9.11 -10.21 13.27
N LYS A 249 -7.99 -10.25 12.53
CA LYS A 249 -7.08 -11.39 12.53
C LYS A 249 -6.39 -11.62 13.89
N ASN A 250 -6.10 -10.55 14.63
CA ASN A 250 -5.35 -10.61 15.89
C ASN A 250 -6.26 -10.58 17.14
N TYR A 251 -7.46 -10.02 17.01
CA TYR A 251 -8.44 -9.85 18.07
C TYR A 251 -9.83 -10.36 17.63
N PRO A 252 -9.94 -11.67 17.29
CA PRO A 252 -11.16 -12.21 16.68
C PRO A 252 -12.39 -12.20 17.59
N ALA A 253 -12.21 -12.15 18.92
CA ALA A 253 -13.31 -12.12 19.88
C ALA A 253 -13.75 -10.69 20.25
N SER A 254 -13.01 -9.67 19.80
CA SER A 254 -13.30 -8.28 20.14
C SER A 254 -14.45 -7.72 19.30
N PRO A 255 -15.43 -7.03 19.90
CA PRO A 255 -16.38 -6.23 19.16
C PRO A 255 -15.70 -4.95 18.62
N PHE A 256 -15.95 -4.63 17.35
CA PHE A 256 -15.44 -3.43 16.69
C PHE A 256 -16.53 -2.38 16.58
N ILE A 257 -16.24 -1.16 17.02
CA ILE A 257 -17.16 -0.02 16.97
C ILE A 257 -16.49 1.06 16.14
N ILE A 258 -17.11 1.53 15.07
CA ILE A 258 -16.57 2.59 14.24
C ILE A 258 -17.22 3.90 14.66
N ALA A 259 -16.41 4.81 15.21
CA ALA A 259 -16.81 6.16 15.55
C ALA A 259 -16.33 7.12 14.44
N GLY A 260 -17.17 7.28 13.43
CA GLY A 260 -16.97 8.22 12.33
C GLY A 260 -17.32 9.66 12.73
N ASP A 261 -16.76 10.64 12.00
CA ASP A 261 -17.23 12.02 12.09
C ASP A 261 -18.62 12.13 11.44
N ASP A 262 -19.55 12.76 12.16
CA ASP A 262 -20.87 13.10 11.64
C ASP A 262 -20.77 14.40 10.83
N ASP A 263 -20.07 14.33 9.69
CA ASP A 263 -20.01 15.43 8.72
C ASP A 263 -21.39 15.56 8.04
N CYS A 264 -22.36 16.14 8.75
CA CYS A 264 -23.75 16.35 8.31
C CYS A 264 -23.91 17.34 7.13
N CYS A 265 -22.81 17.83 6.56
CA CYS A 265 -22.80 18.85 5.51
C CYS A 265 -22.10 18.41 4.20
N LYS A 266 -21.79 17.13 4.01
CA LYS A 266 -21.29 16.58 2.73
C LYS A 266 -22.35 15.66 2.13
N GLU A 267 -22.72 15.86 0.87
CA GLU A 267 -23.61 14.96 0.10
C GLU A 267 -23.10 13.50 0.05
N HIS A 268 -21.81 13.27 0.36
CA HIS A 268 -21.19 11.96 0.46
C HIS A 268 -20.32 11.85 1.73
N ASN A 269 -20.82 11.16 2.77
CA ASN A 269 -20.03 10.78 3.93
C ASN A 269 -19.38 9.39 3.69
N ILE A 270 -18.16 9.40 3.16
CA ILE A 270 -17.37 8.19 2.87
C ILE A 270 -17.11 7.37 4.14
N GLY A 271 -16.96 8.04 5.29
CA GLY A 271 -16.74 7.38 6.58
C GLY A 271 -17.94 6.54 6.99
N ARG A 272 -19.17 7.06 6.83
CA ARG A 272 -20.42 6.33 7.10
C ARG A 272 -20.69 5.19 6.12
N GLN A 273 -20.28 5.34 4.85
CA GLN A 273 -20.43 4.26 3.85
C GLN A 273 -19.45 3.10 4.06
N LYS A 274 -18.31 3.37 4.69
CA LYS A 274 -17.26 2.37 4.96
C LYS A 274 -17.29 1.82 6.39
N ALA A 275 -18.13 2.38 7.25
CA ALA A 275 -18.40 1.88 8.60
C ALA A 275 -19.41 0.73 8.54
#